data_AF-A0A9E3B8V9-F1
#
_entry.id   AF-A0A9E3B8V9-F1
#
_cell.length_a   1.000
_cell.length_b   1.000
_cell.length_c   1.000
_cell.angle_alpha   90.00
_cell.angle_beta   90.00
_cell.angle_gamma   90.00
#
_symmetry.space_group_name_H-M   'P 1'
#
loop_
_entity.id
_entity.type
_entity.pdbx_description
1 polymer ?
#
loop_
_entity_poly.entity_id
_entity_poly.type
_entity_poly.pdbx_seq_one_letter_code
_entity_poly.pdbx_strand_id
1 'polypeptide(L)'
;LTAGIAPAPQRPAATGAWGPARREVRISAAATSRVLVVPESLNPGWVARTSAGSRLTPVAVNGWQQGWVVPAGPSGTVTLTFAPNSLYRAGLASGLVLLPLLALMAWWPQRRPIRDDPPARPWALGRWAAVAVLAAGAVIAGAVGVGVFGAALGVQWVLRDRPWRCDAVTVGLSAGGVILAGAALSRNPWRSVEGYGGHSAGVQLLALISLAALAASVVVRRPREQ
;
A
#
# COMPACT_ATOMS: atom_id res chain seq x y z
N LEU A 1 46.19 4.85 -4.30
CA LEU A 1 45.84 6.29 -4.41
C LEU A 1 44.41 6.50 -3.92
N THR A 2 44.18 6.48 -2.62
CA THR A 2 42.92 6.95 -2.01
C THR A 2 43.10 8.43 -1.70
N ALA A 3 43.04 9.27 -2.73
CA ALA A 3 42.85 10.70 -2.50
C ALA A 3 41.51 10.85 -1.78
N GLY A 4 41.54 11.20 -0.50
CA GLY A 4 40.33 11.41 0.29
C GLY A 4 39.47 12.46 -0.39
N ILE A 5 38.21 12.11 -0.69
CA ILE A 5 37.25 13.05 -1.25
C ILE A 5 36.93 14.06 -0.15
N ALA A 6 37.52 15.24 -0.24
CA ALA A 6 37.19 16.34 0.66
C ALA A 6 35.76 16.83 0.37
N PRO A 7 34.90 17.00 1.39
CA PRO A 7 33.56 17.52 1.20
C PRO A 7 33.62 18.95 0.68
N ALA A 8 32.68 19.30 -0.22
CA ALA A 8 32.57 20.66 -0.74
C ALA A 8 32.29 21.65 0.40
N PRO A 9 32.89 22.86 0.39
CA PRO A 9 32.69 23.84 1.44
C PRO A 9 31.21 24.24 1.51
N GLN A 10 30.64 24.12 2.70
CA GLN A 10 29.24 24.47 2.96
C GLN A 10 29.16 25.85 3.59
N ARG A 11 28.14 26.62 3.20
CA ARG A 11 27.82 27.91 3.81
C ARG A 11 26.35 27.91 4.20
N PRO A 12 26.01 28.20 5.47
CA PRO A 12 24.63 28.40 5.87
C PRO A 12 23.97 29.49 5.00
N ALA A 13 22.74 29.23 4.56
CA ALA A 13 21.95 30.22 3.85
C ALA A 13 20.90 30.82 4.80
N ALA A 14 20.71 32.14 4.73
CA ALA A 14 19.69 32.79 5.54
C ALA A 14 18.30 32.43 5.03
N THR A 15 17.45 31.91 5.90
CA THR A 15 16.07 31.56 5.57
C THR A 15 15.13 32.75 5.76
N GLY A 16 14.05 32.78 4.97
CA GLY A 16 12.93 33.70 5.10
C GLY A 16 11.71 32.97 5.67
N ALA A 17 10.56 33.12 5.02
CA ALA A 17 9.39 32.31 5.36
C ALA A 17 9.73 30.81 5.25
N TRP A 18 9.40 30.02 6.27
CA TRP A 18 9.68 28.58 6.27
C TRP A 18 8.46 27.77 6.73
N GLY A 19 7.64 27.37 5.77
CA GLY A 19 6.41 26.62 6.00
C GLY A 19 6.40 25.25 5.30
N PRO A 20 5.30 24.48 5.47
CA PRO A 20 5.18 23.13 4.91
C PRO A 20 5.00 23.12 3.38
N ALA A 21 4.51 24.20 2.78
CA ALA A 21 4.25 24.29 1.34
C ALA A 21 4.97 25.44 0.63
N ARG A 22 5.56 26.36 1.39
CA ARG A 22 6.31 27.51 0.87
C ARG A 22 7.48 27.80 1.79
N ARG A 23 8.67 27.88 1.21
CA ARG A 23 9.91 28.20 1.91
C ARG A 23 10.71 29.22 1.10
N GLU A 24 11.48 30.05 1.77
CA GLU A 24 12.32 31.06 1.16
C GLU A 24 13.75 30.94 1.69
N VAL A 25 14.70 31.04 0.77
CA VAL A 25 16.13 31.05 1.08
C VAL A 25 16.77 32.25 0.39
N ARG A 26 17.47 33.08 1.16
CA ARG A 26 18.25 34.19 0.63
C ARG A 26 19.62 33.69 0.24
N ILE A 27 19.97 33.92 -1.01
CA ILE A 27 21.24 33.52 -1.61
C ILE A 27 22.07 34.78 -1.85
N SER A 28 23.32 34.78 -1.40
CA SER A 28 24.30 35.85 -1.67
C SER A 28 24.74 35.85 -3.12
N ALA A 29 25.29 36.95 -3.64
CA ALA A 29 25.87 36.94 -4.98
C ALA A 29 27.05 35.96 -5.08
N ALA A 30 27.24 35.32 -6.23
CA ALA A 30 28.40 34.49 -6.51
C ALA A 30 28.75 34.49 -7.99
N ALA A 31 30.06 34.46 -8.28
CA ALA A 31 30.60 34.39 -9.64
C ALA A 31 30.51 32.97 -10.26
N THR A 32 30.17 31.96 -9.46
CA THR A 32 30.10 30.55 -9.88
C THR A 32 28.76 29.93 -9.48
N SER A 33 28.37 28.89 -10.22
CA SER A 33 27.21 28.07 -9.89
C SER A 33 27.40 27.36 -8.55
N ARG A 34 26.32 27.27 -7.77
CA ARG A 34 26.29 26.60 -6.46
C ARG A 34 25.10 25.66 -6.37
N VAL A 35 25.09 24.82 -5.35
CA VAL A 35 23.93 23.99 -5.04
C VAL A 35 23.30 24.49 -3.75
N LEU A 36 22.01 24.84 -3.80
CA LEU A 36 21.20 25.01 -2.61
C LEU A 36 20.81 23.64 -2.10
N VAL A 37 21.19 23.32 -0.86
CA VAL A 37 20.90 22.02 -0.23
C VAL A 37 19.91 22.22 0.91
N VAL A 38 18.89 21.36 0.95
CA VAL A 38 18.00 21.19 2.09
C VAL A 38 18.22 19.75 2.58
N PRO A 39 18.68 19.53 3.83
CA PRO A 39 19.04 18.21 4.34
C PRO A 39 17.80 17.38 4.71
N GLU A 40 16.84 17.31 3.79
CA GLU A 40 15.62 16.52 3.85
C GLU A 40 15.62 15.54 2.66
N SER A 41 14.88 14.44 2.79
CA SER A 41 14.72 13.47 1.71
C SER A 41 14.19 14.12 0.43
N LEU A 42 14.76 13.75 -0.71
CA LEU A 42 14.35 14.28 -2.01
C LEU A 42 12.84 14.08 -2.24
N ASN A 43 12.17 15.14 -2.66
CA ASN A 43 10.76 15.07 -3.01
C ASN A 43 10.48 15.88 -4.29
N PRO A 44 10.02 15.24 -5.38
CA PRO A 44 9.80 15.90 -6.67
C PRO A 44 8.68 16.95 -6.63
N GLY A 45 7.84 16.98 -5.60
CA GLY A 45 6.79 17.98 -5.43
C GLY A 45 7.31 19.38 -5.08
N TRP A 46 8.56 19.52 -4.61
CA TRP A 46 9.17 20.82 -4.34
C TRP A 46 9.79 21.43 -5.60
N VAL A 47 9.38 22.65 -5.92
CA VAL A 47 9.88 23.44 -7.04
C VAL A 47 10.53 24.71 -6.52
N ALA A 48 11.81 24.89 -6.81
CA ALA A 48 12.55 26.11 -6.50
C ALA A 48 12.55 27.08 -7.71
N ARG A 49 12.29 28.36 -7.45
CA ARG A 49 12.35 29.45 -8.43
C ARG A 49 13.17 30.62 -7.90
N THR A 50 13.88 31.31 -8.79
CA THR A 50 14.55 32.57 -8.47
C THR A 50 13.55 33.72 -8.32
N SER A 51 14.02 34.88 -7.84
CA SER A 51 13.22 36.11 -7.81
C SER A 51 12.75 36.58 -9.19
N ALA A 52 13.47 36.22 -10.25
CA ALA A 52 13.08 36.46 -11.64
C ALA A 52 12.04 35.44 -12.17
N GLY A 53 11.65 34.44 -11.37
CA GLY A 53 10.69 33.40 -11.73
C GLY A 53 11.30 32.17 -12.43
N SER A 54 12.59 32.17 -12.74
CA SER A 54 13.26 31.05 -13.40
C SER A 54 13.29 29.82 -12.51
N ARG A 55 12.86 28.67 -13.04
CA ARG A 55 12.87 27.39 -12.33
C ARG A 55 14.30 26.85 -12.23
N LEU A 56 14.68 26.41 -11.03
CA LEU A 56 15.97 25.79 -10.79
C LEU A 56 15.92 24.28 -11.03
N THR A 57 17.03 23.74 -11.54
CA THR A 57 17.18 22.31 -11.81
C THR A 57 17.38 21.54 -10.50
N PRO A 58 16.52 20.56 -10.16
CA PRO A 58 16.68 19.75 -8.97
C PRO A 58 17.87 18.78 -9.12
N VAL A 59 18.55 18.51 -8.00
CA VAL A 59 19.65 17.55 -7.93
C VAL A 59 19.59 16.78 -6.61
N ALA A 60 19.88 15.48 -6.66
CA ALA A 60 20.04 14.66 -5.47
C ALA A 60 21.44 14.88 -4.88
N VAL A 61 21.50 15.38 -3.66
CA VAL A 61 22.76 15.64 -2.95
C VAL A 61 23.04 14.45 -2.03
N ASN A 62 24.28 13.93 -2.05
CA ASN A 62 24.68 12.76 -1.26
C ASN A 62 23.79 11.51 -1.45
N GLY A 63 23.09 11.40 -2.59
CA GLY A 63 22.22 10.27 -2.92
C GLY A 63 20.83 10.26 -2.28
N TRP A 64 20.53 11.16 -1.34
CA TRP A 64 19.24 11.18 -0.64
C TRP A 64 18.69 12.58 -0.34
N GLN A 65 19.54 13.61 -0.28
CA GLN A 65 19.15 14.96 0.11
C GLN A 65 18.59 15.75 -1.06
N GLN A 66 17.69 16.67 -0.76
CA GLN A 66 17.11 17.57 -1.73
C GLN A 66 18.04 18.76 -2.03
N GLY A 67 18.22 19.07 -3.32
CA GLY A 67 18.94 20.27 -3.71
C GLY A 67 18.54 20.81 -5.07
N TRP A 68 19.04 22.02 -5.38
CA TRP A 68 18.86 22.67 -6.67
C TRP A 68 20.10 23.42 -7.11
N VAL A 69 20.38 23.40 -8.41
CA VAL A 69 21.46 24.19 -9.02
C VAL A 69 21.04 25.65 -9.07
N VAL A 70 21.82 26.52 -8.43
CA VAL A 70 21.70 27.97 -8.46
C VAL A 70 22.81 28.51 -9.38
N PRO A 71 22.48 29.11 -10.53
CA PRO A 71 23.46 29.71 -11.43
C PRO A 71 24.28 30.83 -10.76
N ALA A 72 25.45 31.14 -11.31
CA ALA A 72 26.18 32.36 -10.98
C ALA A 72 25.28 33.59 -11.21
N GLY A 73 25.37 34.58 -10.33
CA GLY A 73 24.50 35.74 -10.40
C GLY A 73 24.47 36.61 -9.14
N PRO A 74 23.63 37.66 -9.14
CA PRO A 74 23.47 38.56 -8.02
C PRO A 74 22.82 37.86 -6.81
N SER A 75 22.80 38.55 -5.68
CA SER A 75 22.02 38.10 -4.53
C SER A 75 20.53 38.10 -4.87
N GLY A 76 19.78 37.20 -4.23
CA GLY A 76 18.36 37.06 -4.49
C GLY A 76 17.69 36.07 -3.56
N THR A 77 16.37 36.03 -3.60
CA THR A 77 15.58 35.05 -2.85
C THR A 77 15.19 33.91 -3.78
N VAL A 78 15.46 32.68 -3.36
CA VAL A 78 14.93 31.47 -3.99
C VAL A 78 13.69 31.05 -3.21
N THR A 79 12.57 30.95 -3.90
CA THR A 79 11.29 30.49 -3.32
C THR A 79 11.08 29.03 -3.69
N LEU A 80 10.95 28.19 -2.67
CA LEU A 80 10.61 26.78 -2.78
C LEU A 80 9.10 26.65 -2.55
N THR A 81 8.41 26.01 -3.48
CA THR A 81 6.96 25.78 -3.41
C THR A 81 6.65 24.32 -3.57
N PHE A 82 5.82 23.77 -2.70
CA PHE A 82 5.29 22.42 -2.86
C PHE A 82 4.09 22.47 -3.80
N ALA A 83 4.35 22.23 -5.09
CA ALA A 83 3.36 22.42 -6.15
C ALA A 83 2.06 21.63 -5.95
N PRO A 84 2.07 20.37 -5.45
CA PRO A 84 0.84 19.60 -5.24
C PRO A 84 -0.06 20.11 -4.10
N ASN A 85 0.40 21.04 -3.26
CA ASN A 85 -0.32 21.45 -2.05
C ASN A 85 -1.71 22.05 -2.36
N SER A 86 -1.83 22.86 -3.41
CA SER A 86 -3.09 23.52 -3.76
C SER A 86 -4.15 22.50 -4.18
N LEU A 87 -3.78 21.54 -5.03
CA LEU A 87 -4.66 20.47 -5.47
C LEU A 87 -5.07 19.58 -4.30
N TYR A 88 -4.12 19.24 -3.41
CA TYR A 88 -4.41 18.49 -2.19
C TYR A 88 -5.44 19.21 -1.31
N ARG A 89 -5.25 20.51 -1.02
CA ARG A 89 -6.18 21.28 -0.19
C ARG A 89 -7.54 21.46 -0.85
N ALA A 90 -7.58 21.65 -2.17
CA ALA A 90 -8.81 21.73 -2.93
C ALA A 90 -9.60 20.40 -2.87
N GLY A 91 -8.92 19.26 -3.07
CA GLY A 91 -9.52 17.94 -2.94
C GLY A 91 -10.06 17.67 -1.54
N LEU A 92 -9.30 18.01 -0.51
CA LEU A 92 -9.72 17.85 0.89
C LEU A 92 -10.97 18.70 1.21
N ALA A 93 -10.97 19.96 0.82
CA ALA A 93 -12.13 20.85 1.00
C ALA A 93 -13.35 20.33 0.24
N SER A 94 -13.16 19.87 -1.00
CA SER A 94 -14.23 19.33 -1.83
C SER A 94 -14.84 18.08 -1.21
N GLY A 95 -14.01 17.14 -0.76
CA GLY A 95 -14.47 15.93 -0.06
C GLY A 95 -15.24 16.26 1.22
N LEU A 96 -14.77 17.23 2.01
CA LEU A 96 -15.45 17.67 3.22
C LEU A 96 -16.83 18.27 2.93
N VAL A 97 -16.97 19.06 1.85
CA VAL A 97 -18.25 19.64 1.42
C VAL A 97 -19.24 18.58 0.92
N LEU A 98 -18.74 17.49 0.34
CA LEU A 98 -19.59 16.37 -0.11
C LEU A 98 -20.19 15.56 1.05
N LEU A 99 -19.58 15.58 2.24
CA LEU A 99 -20.10 14.83 3.40
C LEU A 99 -21.48 15.32 3.88
N PRO A 100 -21.71 16.63 4.10
CA PRO A 100 -23.05 17.15 4.40
C PRO A 100 -24.08 16.83 3.31
N LEU A 101 -23.69 16.87 2.04
CA LEU A 101 -24.59 16.51 0.93
C LEU A 101 -24.99 15.03 1.01
N LEU A 102 -24.01 14.13 1.23
CA LEU A 102 -24.27 12.71 1.43
C LEU A 102 -25.17 12.47 2.64
N ALA A 103 -24.92 13.17 3.74
CA ALA A 103 -25.70 13.06 4.96
C ALA A 103 -27.15 13.56 4.75
N LEU A 104 -27.33 14.67 4.03
CA LEU A 104 -28.63 15.17 3.60
C LEU A 104 -29.36 14.12 2.74
N MET A 105 -28.68 13.51 1.78
CA MET A 105 -29.27 12.45 0.93
C MET A 105 -29.65 11.21 1.74
N ALA A 106 -28.82 10.81 2.71
CA ALA A 106 -29.07 9.66 3.57
C ALA A 106 -30.23 9.90 4.55
N TRP A 107 -30.39 11.12 5.07
CA TRP A 107 -31.50 11.51 5.94
C TRP A 107 -32.74 12.00 5.20
N TRP A 108 -32.66 12.19 3.89
CA TRP A 108 -33.79 12.66 3.12
C TRP A 108 -34.90 11.58 3.14
N PRO A 109 -36.09 11.89 3.68
CA PRO A 109 -37.13 10.88 3.83
C PRO A 109 -37.54 10.36 2.46
N GLN A 110 -37.52 9.04 2.31
CA GLN A 110 -37.93 8.37 1.09
C GLN A 110 -39.45 8.48 0.96
N ARG A 111 -39.92 9.43 0.16
CA ARG A 111 -41.36 9.65 -0.11
C ARG A 111 -41.96 8.68 -1.13
N ARG A 112 -41.16 7.73 -1.63
CA ARG A 112 -41.61 6.73 -2.60
C ARG A 112 -42.14 5.51 -1.85
N PRO A 113 -43.27 4.91 -2.29
CA PRO A 113 -43.71 3.64 -1.74
C PRO A 113 -42.55 2.64 -1.80
N ILE A 114 -42.30 1.94 -0.69
CA ILE A 114 -41.39 0.79 -0.70
C ILE A 114 -42.00 -0.20 -1.70
N ARG A 115 -41.27 -0.48 -2.79
CA ARG A 115 -41.63 -1.57 -3.68
C ARG A 115 -41.25 -2.85 -2.96
N ASP A 116 -42.18 -3.79 -2.87
CA ASP A 116 -41.92 -5.16 -2.40
C ASP A 116 -41.11 -5.95 -3.45
N ASP A 117 -39.98 -5.38 -3.87
CA ASP A 117 -39.05 -6.05 -4.77
C ASP A 117 -38.37 -7.18 -3.99
N PRO A 118 -38.22 -8.38 -4.59
CA PRO A 118 -37.56 -9.48 -3.91
C PRO A 118 -36.11 -9.11 -3.57
N PRO A 119 -35.59 -9.56 -2.41
CA PRO A 119 -34.23 -9.26 -2.02
C PRO A 119 -33.24 -9.78 -3.05
N ALA A 120 -32.15 -9.04 -3.26
CA ALA A 120 -31.06 -9.46 -4.12
C ALA A 120 -30.53 -10.83 -3.66
N ARG A 121 -30.50 -11.80 -4.58
CA ARG A 121 -30.01 -13.15 -4.30
C ARG A 121 -28.52 -13.24 -4.64
N PRO A 122 -27.70 -13.88 -3.79
CA PRO A 122 -26.29 -14.11 -4.12
C PRO A 122 -26.19 -15.04 -5.34
N TRP A 123 -25.08 -14.93 -6.08
CA TRP A 123 -24.83 -15.84 -7.20
C TRP A 123 -24.77 -17.28 -6.73
N ALA A 124 -25.43 -18.17 -7.48
CA ALA A 124 -25.34 -19.60 -7.24
C ALA A 124 -23.90 -20.07 -7.54
N LEU A 125 -23.20 -20.49 -6.49
CA LEU A 125 -21.85 -21.05 -6.60
C LEU A 125 -21.95 -22.44 -7.25
N GLY A 126 -21.91 -22.47 -8.58
CA GLY A 126 -21.85 -23.70 -9.36
C GLY A 126 -20.42 -24.24 -9.47
N ARG A 127 -20.22 -25.22 -10.36
CA ARG A 127 -18.90 -25.80 -10.68
C ARG A 127 -17.80 -24.79 -11.02
N TRP A 128 -18.18 -23.58 -11.47
CA TRP A 128 -17.26 -22.49 -11.76
C TRP A 128 -16.57 -21.91 -10.51
N ALA A 129 -17.17 -22.06 -9.33
CA ALA A 129 -16.53 -21.64 -8.08
C ALA A 129 -15.24 -22.43 -7.81
N ALA A 130 -15.17 -23.71 -8.19
CA ALA A 130 -13.95 -24.50 -8.11
C ALA A 130 -12.84 -23.94 -9.03
N VAL A 131 -13.21 -23.48 -10.24
CA VAL A 131 -12.27 -22.85 -11.17
C VAL A 131 -11.72 -21.55 -10.59
N ALA A 132 -12.58 -20.70 -10.02
CA ALA A 132 -12.17 -19.47 -9.36
C ALA A 132 -11.24 -19.73 -8.17
N VAL A 133 -11.52 -20.76 -7.37
CA VAL A 133 -10.70 -21.17 -6.21
C VAL A 133 -9.33 -21.71 -6.65
N LEU A 134 -9.28 -22.50 -7.72
CA LEU A 134 -8.00 -22.96 -8.31
C LEU A 134 -7.20 -21.81 -8.92
N ALA A 135 -7.87 -20.86 -9.61
CA ALA A 135 -7.24 -19.67 -10.16
C ALA A 135 -6.68 -18.77 -9.05
N ALA A 136 -7.39 -18.60 -7.95
CA ALA A 136 -6.89 -17.90 -6.77
C ALA A 136 -5.63 -18.59 -6.20
N GLY A 137 -5.65 -19.93 -6.08
CA GLY A 137 -4.46 -20.70 -5.70
C GLY A 137 -3.28 -20.44 -6.64
N ALA A 138 -3.51 -20.45 -7.96
CA ALA A 138 -2.48 -20.16 -8.96
C ALA A 138 -1.88 -18.76 -8.83
N VAL A 139 -2.70 -17.74 -8.60
CA VAL A 139 -2.24 -16.36 -8.40
C VAL A 139 -1.44 -16.22 -7.10
N ILE A 140 -1.84 -16.92 -6.04
CA ILE A 140 -1.22 -16.80 -4.72
C ILE A 140 0.12 -17.53 -4.64
N ALA A 141 0.21 -18.75 -5.17
CA ALA A 141 1.37 -19.63 -4.97
C ALA A 141 1.78 -20.43 -6.23
N GLY A 142 1.34 -20.01 -7.42
CA GLY A 142 1.66 -20.67 -8.67
C GLY A 142 1.15 -22.12 -8.72
N ALA A 143 1.94 -23.01 -9.32
CA ALA A 143 1.58 -24.43 -9.45
C ALA A 143 1.35 -25.13 -8.10
N VAL A 144 2.11 -24.76 -7.06
CA VAL A 144 1.94 -25.29 -5.69
C VAL A 144 0.56 -24.89 -5.14
N GLY A 145 0.15 -23.65 -5.38
CA GLY A 145 -1.19 -23.17 -5.05
C GLY A 145 -2.30 -23.98 -5.70
N VAL A 146 -2.18 -24.26 -7.00
CA VAL A 146 -3.14 -25.13 -7.71
C VAL A 146 -3.21 -26.52 -7.06
N GLY A 147 -2.06 -27.11 -6.72
CA GLY A 147 -1.99 -28.42 -6.06
C GLY A 147 -2.68 -28.43 -4.69
N VAL A 148 -2.37 -27.46 -3.83
CA VAL A 148 -2.92 -27.40 -2.46
C VAL A 148 -4.42 -27.09 -2.47
N PHE A 149 -4.87 -26.15 -3.30
CA PHE A 149 -6.30 -25.82 -3.44
C PHE A 149 -7.09 -26.96 -4.08
N GLY A 150 -6.51 -27.64 -5.08
CA GLY A 150 -7.10 -28.83 -5.69
C GLY A 150 -7.23 -29.98 -4.70
N ALA A 151 -6.21 -30.21 -3.87
CA ALA A 151 -6.26 -31.21 -2.80
C ALA A 151 -7.35 -30.88 -1.77
N ALA A 152 -7.46 -29.62 -1.34
CA ALA A 152 -8.51 -29.19 -0.41
C ALA A 152 -9.92 -29.39 -1.01
N LEU A 153 -10.13 -29.04 -2.28
CA LEU A 153 -11.39 -29.29 -2.99
C LEU A 153 -11.70 -30.80 -3.08
N GLY A 154 -10.69 -31.62 -3.38
CA GLY A 154 -10.82 -33.08 -3.42
C GLY A 154 -11.21 -33.66 -2.06
N VAL A 155 -10.56 -33.21 -0.98
CA VAL A 155 -10.89 -33.63 0.40
C VAL A 155 -12.32 -33.24 0.76
N GLN A 156 -12.74 -32.00 0.48
CA GLN A 156 -14.11 -31.56 0.71
C GLN A 156 -15.14 -32.36 -0.11
N TRP A 157 -14.80 -32.70 -1.36
CA TRP A 157 -15.66 -33.50 -2.22
C TRP A 157 -15.83 -34.94 -1.72
N VAL A 158 -14.74 -35.58 -1.27
CA VAL A 158 -14.79 -36.93 -0.68
C VAL A 158 -15.57 -36.94 0.64
N LEU A 159 -15.47 -35.87 1.44
CA LEU A 159 -16.14 -35.76 2.74
C LEU A 159 -17.54 -35.15 2.67
N ARG A 160 -18.04 -34.81 1.48
CA ARG A 160 -19.32 -34.09 1.29
C ARG A 160 -20.54 -34.81 1.91
N ASP A 161 -20.50 -36.14 1.96
CA ASP A 161 -21.60 -36.98 2.48
C ASP A 161 -21.42 -37.27 3.98
N ARG A 162 -20.38 -36.73 4.62
CA ARG A 162 -20.07 -36.89 6.06
C ARG A 162 -19.89 -35.51 6.71
N PRO A 163 -20.98 -34.78 6.99
CA PRO A 163 -20.93 -33.36 7.36
C PRO A 163 -20.06 -33.09 8.60
N TRP A 164 -20.16 -33.95 9.64
CA TRP A 164 -19.33 -33.82 10.84
C TRP A 164 -17.83 -33.86 10.53
N ARG A 165 -17.39 -34.79 9.67
CA ARG A 165 -15.98 -34.93 9.29
C ARG A 165 -15.55 -33.79 8.38
N CYS A 166 -16.42 -33.36 7.47
CA CYS A 166 -16.17 -32.24 6.58
C CYS A 166 -15.93 -30.95 7.37
N ASP A 167 -16.79 -30.64 8.34
CA ASP A 167 -16.65 -29.46 9.20
C ASP A 167 -15.42 -29.59 10.11
N ALA A 168 -15.20 -30.75 10.74
CA ALA A 168 -14.03 -30.97 11.60
C ALA A 168 -12.70 -30.81 10.83
N VAL A 169 -12.60 -31.38 9.63
CA VAL A 169 -11.41 -31.24 8.77
C VAL A 169 -11.23 -29.79 8.31
N THR A 170 -12.32 -29.11 7.94
CA THR A 170 -12.25 -27.70 7.54
C THR A 170 -11.74 -26.83 8.67
N VAL A 171 -12.35 -26.94 9.86
CA VAL A 171 -11.96 -26.17 11.04
C VAL A 171 -10.54 -26.51 11.47
N GLY A 172 -10.19 -27.79 11.49
CA GLY A 172 -8.86 -28.27 11.85
C GLY A 172 -7.77 -27.77 10.91
N LEU A 173 -7.96 -27.88 9.59
CA LEU A 173 -6.97 -27.42 8.61
C LEU A 173 -6.89 -25.89 8.52
N SER A 174 -8.04 -25.20 8.59
CA SER A 174 -8.07 -23.72 8.55
C SER A 174 -7.43 -23.12 9.81
N ALA A 175 -7.99 -23.38 11.00
CA ALA A 175 -7.47 -22.83 12.24
C ALA A 175 -6.08 -23.39 12.57
N GLY A 176 -5.89 -24.70 12.42
CA GLY A 176 -4.60 -25.35 12.72
C GLY A 176 -3.48 -24.86 11.81
N GLY A 177 -3.71 -24.71 10.51
CA GLY A 177 -2.71 -24.21 9.57
C GLY A 177 -2.23 -22.80 9.93
N VAL A 178 -3.14 -21.87 10.23
CA VAL A 178 -2.77 -20.49 10.57
C VAL A 178 -2.12 -20.39 11.96
N ILE A 179 -2.59 -21.16 12.95
CA ILE A 179 -2.01 -21.19 14.30
C ILE A 179 -0.58 -21.75 14.24
N LEU A 180 -0.36 -22.85 13.52
CA LEU A 180 0.97 -23.46 13.38
C LEU A 180 1.91 -22.56 12.58
N ALA A 181 1.43 -21.94 11.49
CA ALA A 181 2.22 -20.97 10.73
C ALA A 181 2.63 -19.78 11.62
N GLY A 182 1.70 -19.24 12.42
CA GLY A 182 1.95 -18.14 13.36
C GLY A 182 2.93 -18.53 14.48
N ALA A 183 2.76 -19.71 15.07
CA ALA A 183 3.65 -20.23 16.12
C ALA A 183 5.07 -20.52 15.60
N ALA A 184 5.20 -20.94 14.35
CA ALA A 184 6.50 -21.09 13.70
C ALA A 184 7.12 -19.73 13.37
N LEU A 185 6.33 -18.77 12.88
CA LEU A 185 6.79 -17.42 12.56
C LEU A 185 7.19 -16.61 13.81
N SER A 186 6.54 -16.84 14.96
CA SER A 186 6.86 -16.15 16.21
C SER A 186 8.27 -16.46 16.73
N ARG A 187 8.86 -17.57 16.28
CA ARG A 187 10.26 -17.90 16.58
C ARG A 187 11.25 -17.07 15.77
N ASN A 188 10.85 -16.60 14.58
CA ASN A 188 11.70 -15.86 13.64
C ASN A 188 10.94 -14.68 12.99
N PRO A 189 10.56 -13.64 13.78
CA PRO A 189 9.81 -12.49 13.29
C PRO A 189 10.62 -11.61 12.31
N TRP A 190 9.99 -10.63 11.67
CA TRP A 190 10.60 -9.80 10.61
C TRP A 190 11.89 -9.03 11.00
N ARG A 191 12.20 -8.92 12.30
CA ARG A 191 13.45 -8.34 12.83
C ARG A 191 14.32 -9.35 13.58
N SER A 192 14.12 -10.65 13.39
CA SER A 192 14.97 -11.67 14.01
C SER A 192 16.40 -11.54 13.48
N VAL A 193 17.35 -11.68 14.41
CA VAL A 193 18.79 -11.65 14.11
C VAL A 193 19.19 -12.85 13.23
N GLU A 194 18.48 -13.97 13.40
CA GLU A 194 18.68 -15.22 12.65
C GLU A 194 18.00 -15.23 11.26
N GLY A 195 17.31 -14.15 10.89
CA GLY A 195 16.64 -14.00 9.59
C GLY A 195 15.14 -14.30 9.64
N TYR A 196 14.39 -13.70 8.71
CA TYR A 196 12.93 -13.73 8.71
C TYR A 196 12.36 -15.09 8.28
N GLY A 197 11.65 -15.75 9.19
CA GLY A 197 11.09 -17.10 9.00
C GLY A 197 9.90 -17.17 8.02
N GLY A 198 9.35 -16.04 7.59
CA GLY A 198 8.21 -16.00 6.66
C GLY A 198 8.55 -16.43 5.22
N HIS A 199 9.83 -16.51 4.88
CA HIS A 199 10.28 -17.12 3.62
C HIS A 199 10.37 -18.65 3.69
N SER A 200 10.15 -19.27 4.86
CA SER A 200 10.22 -20.72 4.98
C SER A 200 9.05 -21.41 4.29
N ALA A 201 9.36 -22.43 3.48
CA ALA A 201 8.36 -23.20 2.75
C ALA A 201 7.32 -23.84 3.69
N GLY A 202 7.73 -24.25 4.90
CA GLY A 202 6.84 -24.83 5.91
C GLY A 202 5.79 -23.83 6.43
N VAL A 203 6.21 -22.61 6.81
CA VAL A 203 5.29 -21.57 7.27
C VAL A 203 4.34 -21.17 6.14
N GLN A 204 4.85 -21.02 4.92
CA GLN A 204 4.04 -20.69 3.75
C GLN A 204 3.04 -21.79 3.40
N LEU A 205 3.44 -23.06 3.45
CA LEU A 205 2.55 -24.20 3.17
C LEU A 205 1.44 -24.32 4.22
N LEU A 206 1.74 -24.14 5.50
CA LEU A 206 0.75 -24.17 6.58
C LEU A 206 -0.31 -23.06 6.42
N ALA A 207 0.13 -21.84 6.06
CA ALA A 207 -0.77 -20.74 5.74
C ALA A 207 -1.61 -21.04 4.47
N LEU A 208 -1.00 -21.65 3.45
CA LEU A 208 -1.67 -22.00 2.20
C LEU A 208 -2.72 -23.09 2.38
N ILE A 209 -2.44 -24.11 3.21
CA ILE A 209 -3.40 -25.16 3.59
C ILE A 209 -4.60 -24.56 4.32
N SER A 210 -4.33 -23.63 5.24
CA SER A 210 -5.39 -22.94 5.98
C SER A 210 -6.36 -22.21 5.04
N LEU A 211 -5.80 -21.43 4.11
CA LEU A 211 -6.58 -20.68 3.12
C LEU A 211 -7.32 -21.61 2.15
N ALA A 212 -6.66 -22.66 1.67
CA ALA A 212 -7.25 -23.63 0.76
C ALA A 212 -8.43 -24.38 1.39
N ALA A 213 -8.31 -24.80 2.66
CA ALA A 213 -9.37 -25.46 3.40
C ALA A 213 -10.60 -24.55 3.57
N LEU A 214 -10.36 -23.27 3.93
CA LEU A 214 -11.43 -22.28 4.07
C LEU A 214 -12.13 -22.02 2.73
N ALA A 215 -11.37 -21.80 1.65
CA ALA A 215 -11.90 -21.53 0.32
C ALA A 215 -12.68 -22.74 -0.26
N ALA A 216 -12.20 -23.96 -0.04
CA ALA A 216 -12.90 -25.16 -0.50
C ALA A 216 -14.24 -25.38 0.22
N SER A 217 -14.36 -24.96 1.49
CA SER A 217 -15.57 -25.16 2.29
C SER A 217 -16.80 -24.43 1.77
N VAL A 218 -16.62 -23.30 1.07
CA VAL A 218 -17.73 -22.51 0.51
C VAL A 218 -18.17 -22.99 -0.88
N VAL A 219 -17.39 -23.87 -1.52
CA VAL A 219 -17.68 -24.41 -2.86
C VAL A 219 -18.49 -25.70 -2.80
N VAL A 220 -18.15 -26.60 -1.86
CA VAL A 220 -18.67 -27.98 -1.87
C VAL A 220 -19.85 -28.20 -0.91
N ARG A 221 -20.18 -27.21 -0.07
CA ARG A 221 -21.34 -27.29 0.82
C ARG A 221 -22.63 -27.40 -0.01
N ARG A 222 -23.36 -28.52 0.16
CA ARG A 222 -24.72 -28.67 -0.38
C ARG A 222 -25.59 -27.53 0.18
N PRO A 223 -26.52 -26.97 -0.62
CA PRO A 223 -27.58 -26.14 -0.08
C PRO A 223 -28.29 -26.94 1.02
N ARG A 224 -28.43 -26.37 2.21
CA ARG A 224 -29.40 -26.90 3.17
C ARG A 224 -30.76 -26.75 2.48
N GLU A 225 -31.38 -27.86 2.12
CA GLU A 225 -32.79 -27.85 1.78
C GLU A 225 -33.54 -27.29 3.01
N GLN A 226 -34.23 -26.17 2.80
CA GLN A 226 -35.17 -25.58 3.76
C GLN A 226 -36.52 -26.25 3.56
#